data_AF-A0A4Z1HG85-F1
#
_entry.id   AF-A0A4Z1HG85-F1
#
_cell.length_a   1.000
_cell.length_b   1.000
_cell.length_c   1.000
_cell.angle_alpha   90.00
_cell.angle_beta   90.00
_cell.angle_gamma   90.00
#
_symmetry.space_group_name_H-M   'P 1'
#
loop_
_entity.id
_entity.type
_entity.pdbx_description
1 polymer ?
#
loop_
_entity_poly.entity_id
_entity_poly.type
_entity_poly.pdbx_seq_one_letter_code
_entity_poly.pdbx_strand_id
1 'polypeptide(L)'
;MSFGFSMGDFITVIELANKIRKVFVDATSQFKAISDEVRSLSIILLDVEVVLSDRKLRNEQEAQLKQIEGGCRNVLDQLEHTLDEYNELKSDHGGVSKRVKRIWKKLKWEPEDIKQLRSHISTNIGLLNAFTSGLNRDNVVRLVQSQEDQSCQTILDWITPIDYALQQSDLISRRQAGTGQ
;
A
#
# COMPACT_ATOMS: atom_id res chain seq x y z
N MET A 1 5.52 15.93 -18.19
CA MET A 1 5.54 14.52 -18.63
C MET A 1 5.77 13.66 -17.41
N SER A 2 4.78 12.90 -16.97
CA SER A 2 4.87 12.02 -15.80
C SER A 2 4.41 10.63 -16.23
N PHE A 3 5.35 9.84 -16.74
CA PHE A 3 5.26 8.37 -16.73
C PHE A 3 5.88 7.87 -15.42
N GLY A 4 5.30 8.33 -14.29
CA GLY A 4 5.69 7.93 -12.94
C GLY A 4 4.66 6.95 -12.41
N PHE A 5 5.15 5.82 -11.87
CA PHE A 5 4.44 4.79 -11.10
C PHE A 5 2.94 4.60 -11.41
N SER A 6 2.61 3.53 -12.12
CA SER A 6 1.21 3.17 -12.36
C SER A 6 0.70 2.29 -11.21
N MET A 7 -0.56 2.47 -10.82
CA MET A 7 -1.29 1.47 -10.03
C MET A 7 -1.19 0.07 -10.68
N GLY A 8 -1.02 0.01 -12.00
CA GLY A 8 -0.73 -1.22 -12.74
C GLY A 8 0.54 -1.95 -12.25
N ASP A 9 1.60 -1.25 -11.88
CA ASP A 9 2.84 -1.87 -11.37
C ASP A 9 2.57 -2.59 -10.04
N PHE A 10 1.80 -1.95 -9.15
CA PHE A 10 1.40 -2.54 -7.87
C PHE A 10 0.51 -3.78 -8.05
N ILE A 11 -0.40 -3.75 -9.03
CA ILE A 11 -1.24 -4.91 -9.40
C ILE A 11 -0.36 -6.08 -9.87
N THR A 12 0.70 -5.83 -10.65
CA THR A 12 1.60 -6.92 -11.06
C THR A 12 2.26 -7.63 -9.87
N VAL A 13 2.59 -6.89 -8.80
CA VAL A 13 3.13 -7.47 -7.56
C VAL A 13 2.09 -8.31 -6.83
N ILE A 14 0.83 -7.88 -6.80
CA ILE A 14 -0.29 -8.66 -6.25
C ILE A 14 -0.48 -9.97 -7.02
N GLU A 15 -0.46 -9.91 -8.35
CA GLU A 15 -0.59 -11.08 -9.21
C GLU A 15 0.55 -12.08 -8.98
N LEU A 16 1.79 -11.58 -8.90
CA LEU A 16 2.96 -12.40 -8.63
C LEU A 16 2.88 -13.08 -7.25
N ALA A 17 2.52 -12.32 -6.21
CA ALA A 17 2.32 -12.88 -4.87
C ALA A 17 1.25 -13.99 -4.85
N ASN A 18 0.15 -13.79 -5.59
CA ASN A 18 -0.90 -14.78 -5.72
C ASN A 18 -0.46 -16.03 -6.51
N LYS A 19 0.36 -15.87 -7.56
CA LYS A 19 0.96 -16.98 -8.31
C LYS A 19 1.85 -17.83 -7.40
N ILE A 20 2.77 -17.19 -6.68
CA ILE A 20 3.70 -17.87 -5.77
C ILE A 20 2.93 -18.57 -4.65
N ARG A 21 1.93 -17.90 -4.05
CA ARG A 21 1.05 -18.51 -3.04
C ARG A 21 0.39 -19.79 -3.55
N LYS A 22 -0.09 -19.83 -4.79
CA LYS A 22 -0.70 -21.04 -5.38
C LYS A 22 0.30 -22.18 -5.50
N VAL A 23 1.55 -21.90 -5.85
CA VAL A 23 2.63 -22.90 -5.91
C VAL A 23 2.89 -23.53 -4.54
N PHE A 24 2.78 -22.74 -3.47
CA PHE A 24 2.97 -23.22 -2.11
C PHE A 24 1.79 -24.03 -1.53
N VAL A 25 0.62 -24.07 -2.17
CA VAL A 25 -0.55 -24.84 -1.68
C VAL A 25 -0.23 -26.33 -1.56
N ASP A 26 0.59 -26.86 -2.48
CA ASP A 26 1.01 -28.26 -2.51
C ASP A 26 2.37 -28.52 -1.84
N ALA A 27 2.99 -27.49 -1.25
CA ALA A 27 4.31 -27.59 -0.65
C ALA A 27 4.30 -28.46 0.62
N THR A 28 5.45 -29.09 0.89
CA THR A 28 5.64 -29.89 2.12
C THR A 28 5.69 -29.00 3.36
N SER A 29 5.42 -29.58 4.54
CA SER A 29 5.40 -28.86 5.83
C SER A 29 6.67 -28.06 6.14
N GLN A 30 7.81 -28.42 5.55
CA GLN A 30 9.08 -27.68 5.65
C GLN A 30 9.00 -26.25 5.11
N PHE A 31 8.11 -25.98 4.15
CA PHE A 31 7.91 -24.65 3.56
C PHE A 31 6.71 -23.92 4.14
N LYS A 32 6.10 -24.46 5.20
CA LYS A 32 4.92 -23.86 5.81
C LYS A 32 5.18 -22.43 6.27
N ALA A 33 6.32 -22.21 6.93
CA ALA A 33 6.67 -20.90 7.47
C ALA A 33 6.76 -19.83 6.36
N ILE A 34 7.42 -20.13 5.24
CA ILE A 34 7.53 -19.17 4.14
C ILE A 34 6.21 -19.02 3.37
N SER A 35 5.45 -20.10 3.23
CA SER A 35 4.10 -20.08 2.64
C SER A 35 3.15 -19.16 3.43
N ASP A 36 3.19 -19.24 4.77
CA ASP A 36 2.38 -18.40 5.66
C ASP A 36 2.79 -16.92 5.56
N GLU A 37 4.09 -16.61 5.41
CA GLU A 37 4.59 -15.25 5.19
C GLU A 37 4.16 -14.70 3.83
N VAL A 38 4.31 -15.46 2.74
CA VAL A 38 3.86 -15.07 1.39
C VAL A 38 2.34 -14.85 1.36
N ARG A 39 1.58 -15.70 2.05
CA ARG A 39 0.13 -15.52 2.21
C ARG A 39 -0.18 -14.21 2.94
N SER A 40 0.54 -13.90 4.01
CA SER A 40 0.36 -12.66 4.76
C SER A 40 0.68 -11.44 3.91
N LEU A 41 1.78 -11.48 3.13
CA LEU A 41 2.13 -10.44 2.18
C LEU A 41 1.03 -10.23 1.12
N SER A 42 0.52 -11.31 0.54
CA SER A 42 -0.58 -11.28 -0.43
C SER A 42 -1.84 -10.60 0.14
N ILE A 43 -2.18 -10.84 1.40
CA ILE A 43 -3.32 -10.19 2.06
C ILE A 43 -3.08 -8.69 2.21
N ILE A 44 -1.93 -8.29 2.75
CA ILE A 44 -1.63 -6.87 2.97
C ILE A 44 -1.52 -6.09 1.65
N LEU A 45 -0.99 -6.69 0.59
CA LEU A 45 -0.96 -6.04 -0.73
C LEU A 45 -2.39 -5.76 -1.25
N LEU A 46 -3.33 -6.71 -1.07
CA LEU A 46 -4.74 -6.50 -1.42
C LEU A 46 -5.39 -5.43 -0.54
N ASP A 47 -5.11 -5.42 0.76
CA ASP A 47 -5.63 -4.39 1.67
C ASP A 47 -5.17 -2.99 1.25
N VAL A 48 -3.90 -2.86 0.84
CA VAL A 48 -3.36 -1.61 0.30
C VAL A 48 -4.06 -1.23 -1.00
N GLU A 49 -4.27 -2.17 -1.94
CA GLU A 49 -5.01 -1.89 -3.18
C GLU A 49 -6.43 -1.36 -2.90
N VAL A 50 -7.16 -1.96 -1.96
CA VAL A 50 -8.49 -1.50 -1.56
C VAL A 50 -8.42 -0.08 -0.99
N VAL A 51 -7.44 0.21 -0.13
CA VAL A 51 -7.25 1.57 0.43
C VAL A 51 -6.93 2.60 -0.66
N LEU A 52 -6.23 2.20 -1.72
CA LEU A 52 -5.80 3.09 -2.80
C LEU A 52 -6.83 3.27 -3.91
N SER A 53 -7.79 2.36 -4.07
CA SER A 53 -8.73 2.33 -5.21
C SER A 53 -9.48 3.64 -5.45
N ASP A 54 -9.84 4.36 -4.39
CA ASP A 54 -10.57 5.65 -4.48
C ASP A 54 -9.70 6.86 -4.09
N ARG A 55 -8.38 6.69 -3.98
CA ARG A 55 -7.49 7.71 -3.41
C ARG A 55 -6.41 8.18 -4.38
N LYS A 56 -6.28 9.50 -4.49
CA LYS A 56 -5.12 10.13 -5.13
C LYS A 56 -4.01 10.31 -4.10
N LEU A 57 -2.86 9.69 -4.34
CA LEU A 57 -1.67 9.84 -3.51
C LEU A 57 -0.98 11.18 -3.75
N ARG A 58 -0.32 11.72 -2.72
CA ARG A 58 0.65 12.81 -2.87
C ARG A 58 1.94 12.24 -3.47
N ASN A 59 2.72 13.07 -4.18
CA ASN A 59 4.00 12.67 -4.79
C ASN A 59 4.94 11.93 -3.81
N GLU A 60 4.99 12.37 -2.55
CA GLU A 60 5.80 11.71 -1.52
C GLU A 60 5.29 10.31 -1.16
N GLN A 61 3.97 10.15 -1.04
CA GLN A 61 3.33 8.86 -0.76
C GLN A 61 3.49 7.90 -1.95
N GLU A 62 3.42 8.42 -3.17
CA GLU A 62 3.64 7.66 -4.39
C GLU A 62 5.09 7.17 -4.50
N ALA A 63 6.07 8.03 -4.17
CA ALA A 63 7.48 7.65 -4.13
C ALA A 63 7.75 6.59 -3.04
N GLN A 64 7.16 6.74 -1.86
CA GLN A 64 7.24 5.75 -0.78
C GLN A 64 6.63 4.41 -1.20
N LEU A 65 5.43 4.42 -1.77
CA LEU A 65 4.76 3.21 -2.24
C LEU A 65 5.57 2.50 -3.33
N LYS A 66 6.16 3.26 -4.27
CA LYS A 66 7.04 2.71 -5.31
C LYS A 66 8.27 2.01 -4.71
N GLN A 67 8.87 2.58 -3.67
CA GLN A 67 10.00 1.96 -3.00
C GLN A 67 9.58 0.63 -2.32
N ILE A 68 8.43 0.62 -1.66
CA ILE A 68 7.90 -0.58 -0.99
C ILE A 68 7.51 -1.64 -2.02
N GLU A 69 6.87 -1.25 -3.12
CA GLU A 69 6.52 -2.12 -4.25
C GLU A 69 7.76 -2.79 -4.82
N GLY A 70 8.82 -2.04 -5.12
CA GLY A 70 10.08 -2.61 -5.60
C GLY A 70 10.72 -3.58 -4.60
N GLY A 71 10.59 -3.31 -3.29
CA GLY A 71 11.02 -4.23 -2.23
C GLY A 71 10.23 -5.53 -2.21
N CYS A 72 8.91 -5.45 -2.36
CA CYS A 72 8.03 -6.62 -2.46
C CYS A 72 8.35 -7.44 -3.71
N ARG A 73 8.45 -6.77 -4.86
CA ARG A 73 8.73 -7.38 -6.15
C ARG A 73 10.05 -8.14 -6.14
N ASN A 74 11.13 -7.54 -5.64
CA ASN A 74 12.43 -8.20 -5.55
C ASN A 74 12.37 -9.51 -4.75
N VAL A 75 11.67 -9.51 -3.60
CA VAL A 75 11.54 -10.72 -2.78
C VAL A 75 10.70 -11.79 -3.47
N LEU A 76 9.61 -11.39 -4.14
CA LEU A 76 8.77 -12.30 -4.90
C LEU A 76 9.49 -12.85 -6.14
N ASP A 77 10.26 -12.04 -6.85
CA ASP A 77 11.08 -12.46 -8.00
C ASP A 77 12.16 -13.45 -7.55
N GLN A 78 12.82 -13.22 -6.40
CA GLN A 78 13.75 -14.19 -5.82
C GLN A 78 13.07 -15.52 -5.50
N LEU A 79 11.88 -15.47 -4.90
CA LEU A 79 11.09 -16.67 -4.63
C LEU A 79 10.68 -17.38 -5.91
N GLU A 80 10.24 -16.66 -6.92
CA GLU A 80 9.86 -17.21 -8.22
C GLU A 80 11.06 -17.86 -8.91
N HIS A 81 12.20 -17.18 -8.98
CA HIS A 81 13.44 -17.72 -9.54
C HIS A 81 13.86 -19.01 -8.84
N THR A 82 13.89 -18.99 -7.50
CA THR A 82 14.15 -20.19 -6.70
C THR A 82 13.17 -21.30 -7.04
N LEU A 83 11.87 -21.01 -7.18
CA LEU A 83 10.86 -22.00 -7.58
C LEU A 83 11.04 -22.51 -9.02
N ASP A 84 11.47 -21.66 -9.95
CA ASP A 84 11.62 -21.98 -11.37
C ASP A 84 12.89 -22.77 -11.67
N GLU A 85 14.01 -22.50 -10.99
CA GLU A 85 15.19 -23.38 -10.99
C GLU A 85 14.81 -24.83 -10.62
N TYR A 86 13.78 -25.01 -9.78
CA TYR A 86 13.26 -26.35 -9.46
C TYR A 86 12.26 -26.90 -10.48
N ASN A 87 11.63 -26.04 -11.28
CA ASN A 87 10.76 -26.44 -12.38
C ASN A 87 11.53 -26.87 -13.62
N GLU A 88 12.71 -26.31 -13.89
CA GLU A 88 13.52 -26.66 -15.08
C GLU A 88 14.16 -28.06 -14.99
N LEU A 89 14.32 -28.62 -13.79
CA LEU A 89 14.72 -30.03 -13.57
C LEU A 89 13.66 -31.07 -14.04
N LYS A 90 12.63 -30.66 -14.80
CA LYS A 90 11.41 -31.44 -15.09
C LYS A 90 11.14 -31.82 -16.55
N SER A 91 12.09 -31.74 -17.48
CA SER A 91 11.85 -32.24 -18.83
C SER A 91 11.93 -33.77 -18.94
N ASP A 92 11.16 -34.52 -18.14
CA ASP A 92 10.80 -35.89 -18.54
C ASP A 92 9.47 -36.41 -17.93
N HIS A 93 8.73 -37.14 -18.75
CA HIS A 93 7.28 -37.37 -18.65
C HIS A 93 6.79 -38.07 -17.36
N GLY A 94 5.69 -37.56 -16.77
CA GLY A 94 4.75 -38.31 -15.92
C GLY A 94 4.49 -37.80 -14.49
N GLY A 95 3.26 -37.34 -14.20
CA GLY A 95 2.71 -37.21 -12.83
C GLY A 95 3.22 -36.04 -11.98
N VAL A 96 2.72 -34.83 -12.26
CA VAL A 96 3.15 -33.54 -11.67
C VAL A 96 3.11 -33.52 -10.13
N SER A 97 1.99 -33.87 -9.50
CA SER A 97 1.79 -33.69 -8.04
C SER A 97 2.69 -34.57 -7.16
N LYS A 98 2.85 -35.87 -7.48
CA LYS A 98 3.66 -36.80 -6.68
C LYS A 98 5.17 -36.57 -6.83
N ARG A 99 5.62 -36.01 -7.96
CA ARG A 99 7.03 -35.69 -8.21
C ARG A 99 7.42 -34.36 -7.59
N VAL A 100 6.56 -33.34 -7.70
CA VAL A 100 6.72 -32.05 -7.01
C VAL A 100 6.94 -32.30 -5.51
N LYS A 101 6.08 -33.07 -4.86
CA LYS A 101 6.26 -33.46 -3.44
C LYS A 101 7.56 -34.20 -3.13
N ARG A 102 8.12 -34.95 -4.09
CA ARG A 102 9.38 -35.70 -3.91
C ARG A 102 10.61 -34.79 -4.04
N ILE A 103 10.52 -33.78 -4.92
CA ILE A 103 11.57 -32.78 -5.14
C ILE A 103 11.59 -31.78 -3.99
N TRP A 104 10.43 -31.30 -3.51
CA TRP A 104 10.33 -30.51 -2.27
C TRP A 104 10.98 -31.22 -1.06
N LYS A 105 10.93 -32.55 -0.99
CA LYS A 105 11.62 -33.32 0.07
C LYS A 105 13.14 -33.43 -0.11
N LYS A 106 13.63 -33.37 -1.35
CA LYS A 106 15.07 -33.40 -1.67
C LYS A 106 15.71 -32.01 -1.62
N LEU A 107 14.87 -31.00 -1.64
CA LEU A 107 15.23 -29.61 -1.62
C LEU A 107 15.73 -29.22 -0.23
N LYS A 108 17.04 -29.14 -0.07
CA LYS A 108 17.68 -28.46 1.05
C LYS A 108 17.68 -26.98 0.72
N TRP A 109 16.66 -26.23 1.11
CA TRP A 109 16.90 -24.80 1.29
C TRP A 109 17.86 -24.66 2.45
N GLU A 110 18.90 -23.85 2.28
CA GLU A 110 19.73 -23.52 3.42
C GLU A 110 18.86 -22.77 4.44
N PRO A 111 18.95 -23.12 5.74
CA PRO A 111 18.16 -22.44 6.77
C PRO A 111 18.33 -20.93 6.74
N GLU A 112 19.49 -20.44 6.31
CA GLU A 112 19.77 -19.00 6.24
C GLU A 112 19.07 -18.34 5.05
N ASP A 113 19.02 -18.96 3.86
CA ASP A 113 18.29 -18.41 2.70
C ASP A 113 16.80 -18.29 2.98
N ILE A 114 16.18 -19.33 3.59
CA ILE A 114 14.77 -19.27 4.02
C ILE A 114 14.59 -18.10 4.99
N LYS A 115 15.47 -17.99 5.97
CA LYS A 115 15.37 -17.01 7.04
C LYS A 115 15.56 -15.59 6.49
N GLN A 116 16.47 -15.39 5.55
CA GLN A 116 16.68 -14.12 4.88
C GLN A 116 15.46 -13.73 4.05
N LEU A 117 14.94 -14.63 3.21
CA LEU A 117 13.73 -14.40 2.43
C LEU A 117 12.55 -14.05 3.34
N ARG A 118 12.33 -14.84 4.40
CA ARG A 118 11.29 -14.56 5.39
C ARG A 118 11.47 -13.20 6.06
N SER A 119 12.67 -12.87 6.49
CA SER A 119 12.99 -11.56 7.08
C SER A 119 12.65 -10.41 6.12
N HIS A 120 13.00 -10.57 4.84
CA HIS A 120 12.66 -9.58 3.81
C HIS A 120 11.14 -9.48 3.58
N ILE A 121 10.40 -10.60 3.55
CA ILE A 121 8.93 -10.58 3.47
C ILE A 121 8.34 -9.83 4.67
N SER A 122 8.73 -10.19 5.89
CA SER A 122 8.21 -9.57 7.11
C SER A 122 8.53 -8.06 7.16
N THR A 123 9.70 -7.66 6.67
CA THR A 123 10.08 -6.24 6.56
C THR A 123 9.14 -5.49 5.60
N ASN A 124 8.89 -6.05 4.41
CA ASN A 124 7.97 -5.46 3.44
C ASN A 124 6.53 -5.38 3.97
N ILE A 125 6.05 -6.42 4.67
CA ILE A 125 4.75 -6.39 5.37
C ILE A 125 4.71 -5.23 6.37
N GLY A 126 5.77 -5.07 7.18
CA GLY A 126 5.87 -3.97 8.14
C GLY A 126 5.81 -2.60 7.47
N LEU A 127 6.49 -2.42 6.34
CA LEU A 127 6.47 -1.18 5.57
C LEU A 127 5.09 -0.88 4.98
N LEU A 128 4.40 -1.87 4.40
CA LEU A 128 3.05 -1.71 3.87
C LEU A 128 2.04 -1.34 4.97
N ASN A 129 2.15 -1.98 6.14
CA ASN A 129 1.32 -1.66 7.31
C ASN A 129 1.57 -0.24 7.83
N ALA A 130 2.84 0.16 7.92
CA ALA A 130 3.22 1.51 8.34
C ALA A 130 2.70 2.57 7.33
N PHE A 131 2.85 2.30 6.04
CA PHE A 131 2.33 3.16 4.98
C PHE A 131 0.81 3.34 5.09
N THR A 132 0.07 2.24 5.20
CA THR A 132 -1.40 2.25 5.36
C THR A 132 -1.84 2.99 6.62
N SER A 133 -1.13 2.78 7.74
CA SER A 133 -1.38 3.48 9.00
C SER A 133 -1.14 4.99 8.85
N GLY A 134 -0.08 5.39 8.14
CA GLY A 134 0.19 6.78 7.79
C GLY A 134 -0.92 7.41 6.97
N LEU A 135 -1.39 6.73 5.92
CA LEU A 135 -2.52 7.19 5.11
C LEU A 135 -3.78 7.41 5.95
N ASN A 136 -4.09 6.48 6.85
CA ASN A 136 -5.28 6.57 7.70
C ASN A 136 -5.16 7.70 8.73
N ARG A 137 -3.98 7.88 9.34
CA ARG A 137 -3.72 8.98 10.27
C ARG A 137 -3.92 10.34 9.60
N ASP A 138 -3.37 10.54 8.41
CA ASP A 138 -3.52 11.80 7.66
C ASP A 138 -5.00 12.13 7.41
N ASN A 139 -5.81 11.13 7.10
CA ASN A 139 -7.25 11.33 6.90
C ASN A 139 -7.98 11.70 8.18
N VAL A 140 -7.67 11.03 9.29
CA VAL A 140 -8.26 11.35 10.60
C VAL A 140 -7.91 12.79 10.98
N VAL A 141 -6.65 13.21 10.80
CA VAL A 141 -6.23 14.59 11.09
C VAL A 141 -7.03 15.60 10.26
N ARG A 142 -7.18 15.38 8.94
CA ARG A 142 -7.98 16.29 8.10
C ARG A 142 -9.45 16.31 8.49
N LEU A 143 -10.02 15.16 8.86
CA LEU A 143 -11.43 15.08 9.27
C LEU A 143 -11.67 15.85 10.57
N VAL A 144 -10.79 15.68 11.56
CA VAL A 144 -10.85 16.42 12.83
C VAL A 144 -10.73 17.93 12.58
N GLN A 145 -9.76 18.35 11.77
CA GLN A 145 -9.60 19.77 11.41
C GLN A 145 -10.86 20.34 10.73
N SER A 146 -11.41 19.62 9.76
CA SER A 146 -12.64 20.05 9.09
C SER A 146 -13.83 20.18 10.04
N GLN A 147 -13.91 19.31 11.05
CA GLN A 147 -14.96 19.36 12.07
C GLN A 147 -14.74 20.55 13.03
N GLU A 148 -13.50 20.82 13.43
CA GLU A 148 -13.14 21.99 14.24
C GLU A 148 -13.45 23.28 13.49
N ASP A 149 -13.07 23.38 12.22
CA ASP A 149 -13.35 24.53 11.35
C ASP A 149 -14.87 24.76 11.21
N GLN A 150 -15.65 23.69 11.01
CA GLN A 150 -17.11 23.78 10.95
C GLN A 150 -17.71 24.26 12.28
N SER A 151 -17.15 23.82 13.41
CA SER A 151 -17.59 24.25 14.74
C SER A 151 -17.27 25.72 14.96
N CYS A 152 -16.07 26.16 14.59
CA CYS A 152 -15.67 27.57 14.59
C CYS A 152 -16.59 28.41 13.71
N GLN A 153 -16.90 27.96 12.50
CA GLN A 153 -17.80 28.67 11.59
C GLN A 153 -19.21 28.79 12.18
N THR A 154 -19.72 27.74 12.82
CA THR A 154 -21.04 27.78 13.48
C THR A 154 -21.07 28.80 14.62
N ILE A 155 -20.01 28.87 15.42
CA ILE A 155 -19.87 29.88 16.48
C ILE A 155 -19.79 31.28 15.88
N LEU A 156 -18.98 31.46 14.82
CA LEU A 156 -18.87 32.72 14.10
C LEU A 156 -20.24 33.17 13.58
N ASP A 157 -21.00 32.30 12.92
CA ASP A 157 -22.35 32.61 12.42
C ASP A 157 -23.31 32.98 13.57
N TRP A 158 -23.16 32.36 14.75
CA TRP A 158 -23.98 32.68 15.92
C TRP A 158 -23.65 34.04 16.54
N ILE A 159 -22.36 34.39 16.70
CA ILE A 159 -21.94 35.67 17.28
C ILE A 159 -21.96 36.83 16.29
N THR A 160 -22.04 36.53 14.99
CA THR A 160 -22.04 37.50 13.90
C THR A 160 -23.37 37.51 13.14
N PRO A 161 -24.54 37.66 13.82
CA PRO A 161 -25.84 37.65 13.14
C PRO A 161 -26.05 38.88 12.24
N ILE A 162 -25.21 39.91 12.39
CA ILE A 162 -25.21 41.13 11.57
C ILE A 162 -24.16 40.96 10.48
N ASP A 163 -24.57 41.15 9.22
CA ASP A 163 -23.64 41.21 8.10
C ASP A 163 -22.85 42.52 8.15
N TYR A 164 -21.72 42.48 8.87
CA TYR A 164 -20.82 43.62 9.00
C TYR A 164 -20.22 44.03 7.65
N ALA A 165 -20.14 43.13 6.66
CA ALA A 165 -19.69 43.50 5.31
C ALA A 165 -20.73 44.39 4.62
N LEU A 166 -22.02 44.08 4.79
CA LEU A 166 -23.11 44.91 4.30
C LEU A 166 -23.16 46.28 4.99
N GLN A 167 -23.00 46.32 6.32
CA GLN A 167 -22.93 47.58 7.07
C GLN A 167 -21.70 48.42 6.68
N GLN A 168 -20.54 47.80 6.52
CA GLN A 168 -19.33 48.49 6.12
C GLN A 168 -19.44 49.05 4.70
N SER A 169 -20.04 48.30 3.78
CA SER A 169 -20.31 48.77 2.42
C SER A 169 -21.26 49.96 2.41
N ASP A 170 -22.36 49.89 3.18
CA ASP A 170 -23.31 51.00 3.33
C ASP A 170 -22.61 52.24 3.92
N LEU A 171 -21.80 52.09 4.98
CA LEU A 171 -21.00 53.17 5.56
C LEU A 171 -20.00 53.78 4.58
N ILE A 172 -19.35 52.97 3.75
CA ILE A 172 -18.42 53.44 2.70
C ILE A 172 -19.19 54.19 1.61
N SER A 173 -20.34 53.67 1.18
CA SER A 173 -21.18 54.27 0.14
C SER A 173 -21.76 55.63 0.55
N ARG A 174 -21.95 55.86 1.87
CA ARG A 174 -22.42 57.12 2.44
C ARG A 174 -21.32 58.16 2.68
N ARG A 175 -20.05 57.84 2.41
CA ARG A 175 -18.96 58.82 2.53
C ARG A 175 -19.13 59.90 1.46
N GLN A 176 -19.21 61.16 1.89
CA GLN A 176 -19.15 62.28 0.96
C GLN A 176 -17.76 62.40 0.35
N ALA A 177 -17.71 62.71 -0.94
CA ALA A 177 -16.45 62.98 -1.63
C ALA A 177 -15.72 64.13 -0.93
N GLY A 178 -14.51 63.87 -0.43
CA GLY A 178 -13.65 64.86 0.23
C GLY A 178 -13.47 64.72 1.74
N THR A 179 -14.14 63.78 2.42
CA THR A 179 -13.86 63.47 3.84
C THR A 179 -12.99 62.23 3.99
N GLY A 180 -11.73 62.41 4.39
CA GLY A 180 -10.77 61.33 4.67
C GLY A 180 -9.44 61.42 3.92
N GLN A 181 -8.87 62.63 3.79
CA GLN A 181 -7.42 62.78 3.61
C GLN A 181 -6.72 62.71 4.97
#